data_AF-A0A927WM79-F1
#
_entry.id   AF-A0A927WM79-F1
#
_cell.length_a   1.000
_cell.length_b   1.000
_cell.length_c   1.000
_cell.angle_alpha   90.00
_cell.angle_beta   90.00
_cell.angle_gamma   90.00
#
_symmetry.space_group_name_H-M   'P 1'
#
loop_
_entity.id
_entity.type
_entity.pdbx_description
1 polymer ?
#
loop_
_entity_poly.entity_id
_entity_poly.type
_entity_poly.pdbx_seq_one_letter_code
_entity_poly.pdbx_strand_id
1 'polypeptide(L)'
;MSKAGIKPAYPADIRLDESSIWIYGKGGTGMRTARVLSEAGFAVDGFIDKRAHDMEGDDLPIVTLTELVQRFPDKGQVVVMICLKDVFLHEELAHDLLAVGFHRLIYKPASFLKGGDTNDVAQQVNEIYERVVEDGLPPIAACLIPWTQRIPVQLVDRFLIRDCGETVLAWVPVELVFNYPDSPDYPKCNMPLMFGLVGLYSAFLGELSSGEYEMAMHDFYLYCGEWLHRNHLGVEDKPLSGFVDSRAGVFQNLEKLVEINREFFQTNAPAAAYERGKFYLVSSGRNRVAYQIAKGYKYVPLRLAKVDYEAWCDLPMVREMEQYLSKENGRRLFAPAQHPYLVDIPCEFADYMRLFVLPAAREIVRNLYLQCVVMDEKGVKHVDFERFNEQKRALRIFEDMEDDGVLRKYFRSLGISVVSGSGCATSPKDICFWGERLKARPACRGYFLCTDDLPDWCNPGGDTGEELMFVARGLEHRYLGVRL
;
A
#
# COMPACT_ATOMS: atom_id res chain seq x y z
N MET A 1 -38.22 -32.22 -4.34
CA MET A 1 -38.01 -32.48 -2.90
C MET A 1 -37.02 -31.45 -2.36
N SER A 2 -37.53 -30.37 -1.78
CA SER A 2 -36.75 -29.28 -1.20
C SER A 2 -36.09 -29.75 0.10
N LYS A 3 -34.75 -29.70 0.16
CA LYS A 3 -34.05 -29.76 1.44
C LYS A 3 -34.37 -28.46 2.19
N ALA A 4 -35.27 -28.56 3.16
CA ALA A 4 -35.49 -27.52 4.16
C ALA A 4 -34.17 -27.28 4.88
N GLY A 5 -33.53 -26.15 4.60
CA GLY A 5 -32.38 -25.67 5.35
C GLY A 5 -32.82 -25.35 6.76
N ILE A 6 -32.34 -26.14 7.73
CA ILE A 6 -32.44 -25.82 9.15
C ILE A 6 -31.59 -24.54 9.33
N LYS A 7 -32.24 -23.38 9.46
CA LYS A 7 -31.58 -22.18 9.99
C LYS A 7 -31.14 -22.51 11.42
N PRO A 8 -29.90 -22.22 11.84
CA PRO A 8 -29.53 -22.29 13.25
C PRO A 8 -30.52 -21.44 14.05
N ALA A 9 -30.99 -21.95 15.19
CA ALA A 9 -31.78 -21.17 16.13
C ALA A 9 -30.85 -20.14 16.79
N TYR A 10 -30.79 -18.94 16.21
CA TYR A 10 -30.09 -17.82 16.82
C TYR A 10 -30.85 -17.35 18.06
N PRO A 11 -30.17 -16.88 19.12
CA PRO A 11 -30.84 -16.15 20.19
C PRO A 11 -31.63 -14.98 19.57
N ALA A 12 -32.85 -14.74 20.05
CA ALA A 12 -33.63 -13.60 19.59
C ALA A 12 -32.85 -12.29 19.80
N ASP A 13 -33.08 -11.30 18.93
CA ASP A 13 -32.60 -9.95 19.14
C ASP A 13 -33.06 -9.46 20.52
N ILE A 14 -32.20 -8.72 21.22
CA ILE A 14 -32.56 -8.14 22.53
C ILE A 14 -32.88 -6.67 22.37
N ARG A 15 -33.74 -6.20 23.26
CA ARG A 15 -34.00 -4.78 23.40
C ARG A 15 -32.89 -4.13 24.20
N LEU A 16 -32.47 -2.95 23.74
CA LEU A 16 -31.40 -2.20 24.37
C LEU A 16 -31.71 -1.82 25.84
N ASP A 17 -32.98 -1.62 26.19
CA ASP A 17 -33.43 -1.28 27.55
C ASP A 17 -33.41 -2.44 28.55
N GLU A 18 -33.25 -3.67 28.06
CA GLU A 18 -33.13 -4.89 28.87
C GLU A 18 -31.69 -5.42 28.91
N SER A 19 -30.73 -4.65 28.38
CA SER A 19 -29.34 -5.08 28.13
C SER A 19 -28.34 -4.46 29.11
N SER A 20 -27.22 -5.16 29.33
CA SER A 20 -26.02 -4.58 29.95
C SER A 20 -25.25 -3.79 28.89
N ILE A 21 -25.22 -2.46 28.98
CA ILE A 21 -24.57 -1.60 27.96
C ILE A 21 -23.17 -1.19 28.44
N TRP A 22 -22.16 -1.53 27.62
CA TRP A 22 -20.78 -1.12 27.82
C TRP A 22 -20.29 -0.27 26.66
N ILE A 23 -19.54 0.80 26.95
CA ILE A 23 -19.00 1.70 25.93
C ILE A 23 -17.50 1.48 25.79
N TYR A 24 -17.04 1.10 24.59
CA TYR A 24 -15.61 1.00 24.30
C TYR A 24 -15.05 2.36 23.90
N GLY A 25 -14.16 2.90 24.73
CA GLY A 25 -13.47 4.17 24.57
C GLY A 25 -14.02 5.24 25.51
N LYS A 26 -13.31 5.51 26.61
CA LYS A 26 -13.66 6.60 27.54
C LYS A 26 -13.06 7.94 27.07
N GLY A 27 -13.44 8.34 25.86
CA GLY A 27 -13.12 9.65 25.29
C GLY A 27 -14.30 10.62 25.33
N GLY A 28 -14.16 11.78 24.69
CA GLY A 28 -15.26 12.75 24.58
C GLY A 28 -16.53 12.18 23.94
N THR A 29 -16.37 11.35 22.89
CA THR A 29 -17.48 10.66 22.24
C THR A 29 -18.16 9.67 23.19
N GLY A 30 -17.40 8.76 23.81
CA GLY A 30 -17.96 7.77 24.74
C GLY A 30 -18.67 8.39 25.94
N MET A 31 -18.11 9.45 26.55
CA MET A 31 -18.77 10.17 27.66
C MET A 31 -20.07 10.83 27.22
N ARG A 32 -20.09 11.45 26.03
CA ARG A 32 -21.32 12.03 25.46
C ARG A 32 -22.37 10.95 25.23
N THR A 33 -21.99 9.83 24.62
CA THR A 33 -22.89 8.69 24.37
C THR A 33 -23.46 8.13 25.66
N ALA A 34 -22.62 7.95 26.70
CA ALA A 34 -23.07 7.49 28.01
C ALA A 34 -24.14 8.43 28.59
N ARG A 35 -23.91 9.74 28.50
CA ARG A 35 -24.86 10.76 28.96
C ARG A 35 -26.19 10.70 28.21
N VAL A 36 -26.16 10.61 26.87
CA VAL A 36 -27.37 10.50 26.04
C VAL A 36 -28.20 9.27 26.43
N LEU A 37 -27.56 8.13 26.67
CA LEU A 37 -28.22 6.90 27.09
C LEU A 37 -28.82 7.03 28.50
N SER A 38 -28.04 7.53 29.47
CA SER A 38 -28.50 7.71 30.85
C SER A 38 -29.66 8.71 30.96
N GLU A 39 -29.61 9.84 30.24
CA GLU A 39 -30.70 10.84 30.22
C GLU A 39 -31.99 10.27 29.60
N ALA A 40 -31.87 9.27 28.73
CA ALA A 40 -33.00 8.55 28.14
C ALA A 40 -33.45 7.32 28.95
N GLY A 41 -32.86 7.08 30.12
CA GLY A 41 -33.25 6.01 31.04
C GLY A 41 -32.62 4.65 30.76
N PHE A 42 -31.60 4.57 29.90
CA PHE A 42 -30.84 3.34 29.67
C PHE A 42 -29.71 3.19 30.70
N ALA A 43 -29.48 1.97 31.19
CA ALA A 43 -28.41 1.69 32.14
C ALA A 43 -27.08 1.44 31.41
N VAL A 44 -26.14 2.37 31.57
CA VAL A 44 -24.76 2.20 31.13
C VAL A 44 -23.94 1.62 32.29
N ASP A 45 -23.42 0.41 32.11
CA ASP A 45 -22.77 -0.35 33.19
C ASP A 45 -21.28 -0.04 33.35
N GLY A 46 -20.65 0.56 32.34
CA GLY A 46 -19.23 0.91 32.40
C GLY A 46 -18.60 1.25 31.05
N PHE A 47 -17.30 1.52 31.13
CA PHE A 47 -16.44 1.80 29.99
C PHE A 47 -15.39 0.70 29.82
N ILE A 48 -15.03 0.43 28.57
CA ILE A 48 -13.91 -0.42 28.18
C ILE A 48 -12.83 0.51 27.60
N ASP A 49 -11.61 0.49 28.14
CA ASP A 49 -10.50 1.29 27.59
C ASP A 49 -9.17 0.55 27.72
N LYS A 50 -8.32 0.66 26.68
CA LYS A 50 -6.98 0.04 26.72
C LYS A 50 -6.10 0.64 27.81
N ARG A 51 -6.39 1.88 28.23
CA ARG A 51 -5.66 2.60 29.30
C ARG A 51 -6.44 2.62 30.61
N ALA A 52 -7.39 1.70 30.83
CA ALA A 52 -8.27 1.72 32.00
C ALA A 52 -7.53 1.91 33.33
N HIS A 53 -6.35 1.28 33.50
CA HIS A 53 -5.52 1.40 34.70
C HIS A 53 -4.88 2.79 34.91
N ASP A 54 -4.77 3.59 33.86
CA ASP A 54 -4.18 4.94 33.89
C ASP A 54 -5.25 6.03 34.05
N MET A 55 -6.53 5.66 34.05
CA MET A 55 -7.65 6.60 34.11
C MET A 55 -8.16 6.73 35.53
N GLU A 56 -8.46 7.98 35.93
CA GLU A 56 -9.11 8.23 37.21
C GLU A 56 -10.53 7.62 37.21
N GLY A 57 -10.88 7.00 38.36
CA GLY A 57 -12.16 6.35 38.57
C GLY A 57 -13.31 7.35 38.49
N ASP A 58 -14.32 7.02 37.68
CA ASP A 58 -15.59 7.73 37.60
C ASP A 58 -16.66 6.99 38.42
N ASP A 59 -17.89 7.53 38.44
CA ASP A 59 -19.08 6.84 38.98
C ASP A 59 -19.36 5.49 38.27
N LEU A 60 -18.81 5.29 37.07
CA LEU A 60 -18.90 4.06 36.30
C LEU A 60 -17.55 3.34 36.21
N PRO A 61 -17.52 2.00 36.31
CA PRO A 61 -16.28 1.23 36.20
C PRO A 61 -15.64 1.39 34.83
N ILE A 62 -14.32 1.49 34.81
CA ILE A 62 -13.49 1.52 33.61
C ILE A 62 -12.62 0.28 33.66
N VAL A 63 -12.72 -0.58 32.65
CA VAL A 63 -12.01 -1.86 32.60
C VAL A 63 -11.30 -2.04 31.28
N THR A 64 -10.28 -2.89 31.26
CA THR A 64 -9.70 -3.41 30.03
C THR A 64 -10.61 -4.46 29.40
N LEU A 65 -10.42 -4.77 28.10
CA LEU A 65 -11.15 -5.85 27.44
C LEU A 65 -10.96 -7.20 28.15
N THR A 66 -9.74 -7.48 28.62
CA THR A 66 -9.41 -8.71 29.36
C THR A 66 -10.24 -8.84 30.64
N GLU A 67 -10.37 -7.76 31.40
CA GLU A 67 -11.17 -7.75 32.63
C GLU A 67 -12.67 -7.88 32.34
N LEU A 68 -13.16 -7.24 31.28
CA LEU A 68 -14.55 -7.41 30.84
C LEU A 68 -14.87 -8.87 30.48
N VAL A 69 -13.98 -9.52 29.74
CA VAL A 69 -14.11 -10.94 29.34
C VAL A 69 -14.20 -11.86 30.56
N GLN A 70 -13.46 -11.55 31.63
CA GLN A 70 -13.50 -12.29 32.90
C GLN A 70 -14.78 -12.00 33.69
N ARG A 71 -15.29 -10.76 33.63
CA ARG A 71 -16.48 -10.32 34.36
C ARG A 71 -17.78 -10.94 33.84
N PHE A 72 -17.87 -11.21 32.55
CA PHE A 72 -19.09 -11.73 31.91
C PHE A 72 -18.88 -13.13 31.31
N PRO A 73 -19.30 -14.19 32.01
CA PRO A 73 -19.31 -15.55 31.47
C PRO A 73 -20.28 -15.69 30.29
N ASP A 74 -21.51 -15.15 30.43
CA ASP A 74 -22.48 -15.03 29.34
C ASP A 74 -22.35 -13.66 28.65
N LYS A 75 -21.59 -13.64 27.57
CA LYS A 75 -21.31 -12.44 26.76
C LYS A 75 -22.43 -12.11 25.79
N GLY A 76 -23.41 -13.00 25.63
CA GLY A 76 -24.53 -12.78 24.74
C GLY A 76 -25.29 -11.53 25.14
N GLN A 77 -25.59 -11.36 26.43
CA GLN A 77 -26.45 -10.29 26.99
C GLN A 77 -25.78 -8.91 27.10
N VAL A 78 -24.51 -8.80 26.73
CA VAL A 78 -23.76 -7.55 26.82
C VAL A 78 -23.77 -6.86 25.46
N VAL A 79 -24.28 -5.63 25.42
CA VAL A 79 -24.19 -4.76 24.25
C VAL A 79 -22.94 -3.90 24.39
N VAL A 80 -22.04 -3.99 23.41
CA VAL A 80 -20.83 -3.17 23.37
C VAL A 80 -20.97 -2.10 22.29
N MET A 81 -20.92 -0.83 22.69
CA MET A 81 -20.95 0.32 21.79
C MET A 81 -19.54 0.88 21.60
N ILE A 82 -18.98 0.80 20.39
CA ILE A 82 -17.62 1.24 20.09
C ILE A 82 -17.63 2.73 19.78
N CYS A 83 -17.03 3.55 20.65
CA CYS A 83 -17.07 5.01 20.61
C CYS A 83 -15.65 5.61 20.55
N LEU A 84 -14.80 5.09 19.67
CA LEU A 84 -13.48 5.67 19.42
C LEU A 84 -13.62 6.88 18.48
N LYS A 85 -12.69 7.83 18.61
CA LYS A 85 -12.62 8.96 17.67
C LYS A 85 -12.17 8.52 16.28
N ASP A 86 -11.33 7.49 16.23
CA ASP A 86 -10.85 6.90 14.99
C ASP A 86 -11.82 5.81 14.52
N VAL A 87 -12.73 6.20 13.63
CA VAL A 87 -13.75 5.32 13.05
C VAL A 87 -13.15 4.17 12.23
N PHE A 88 -11.90 4.27 11.77
CA PHE A 88 -11.24 3.21 11.00
C PHE A 88 -10.87 2.00 11.88
N LEU A 89 -10.79 2.18 13.20
CA LEU A 89 -10.52 1.09 14.16
C LEU A 89 -11.78 0.34 14.60
N HIS A 90 -12.97 0.84 14.27
CA HIS A 90 -14.22 0.29 14.80
C HIS A 90 -14.46 -1.16 14.39
N GLU A 91 -14.23 -1.49 13.12
CA GLU A 91 -14.46 -2.85 12.60
C GLU A 91 -13.42 -3.85 13.12
N GLU A 92 -12.14 -3.46 13.21
CA GLU A 92 -11.09 -4.28 13.84
C GLU A 92 -11.44 -4.62 15.29
N LEU A 93 -11.86 -3.61 16.04
CA LEU A 93 -12.23 -3.79 17.44
C LEU A 93 -13.49 -4.64 17.59
N ALA A 94 -14.42 -4.54 16.63
CA ALA A 94 -15.58 -5.42 16.57
C ALA A 94 -15.17 -6.88 16.28
N HIS A 95 -14.17 -7.13 15.43
CA HIS A 95 -13.57 -8.45 15.25
C HIS A 95 -12.97 -9.00 16.55
N ASP A 96 -12.20 -8.19 17.28
CA ASP A 96 -11.61 -8.58 18.58
C ASP A 96 -12.70 -8.97 19.60
N LEU A 97 -13.77 -8.17 19.67
CA LEU A 97 -14.90 -8.42 20.56
C LEU A 97 -15.66 -9.70 20.18
N LEU A 98 -15.86 -9.96 18.88
CA LEU A 98 -16.46 -11.21 18.39
C LEU A 98 -15.60 -12.42 18.72
N ALA A 99 -14.27 -12.31 18.57
CA ALA A 99 -13.33 -13.40 18.83
C ALA A 99 -13.36 -13.85 20.29
N VAL A 100 -13.66 -12.93 21.22
CA VAL A 100 -13.82 -13.26 22.64
C VAL A 100 -15.27 -13.53 23.06
N GLY A 101 -16.23 -13.49 22.13
CA GLY A 101 -17.62 -13.94 22.31
C GLY A 101 -18.68 -12.86 22.50
N PHE A 102 -18.36 -11.56 22.31
CA PHE A 102 -19.36 -10.49 22.31
C PHE A 102 -19.98 -10.34 20.92
N HIS A 103 -21.29 -10.57 20.81
CA HIS A 103 -22.00 -10.59 19.53
C HIS A 103 -22.93 -9.41 19.30
N ARG A 104 -23.23 -8.61 20.33
CA ARG A 104 -24.15 -7.47 20.25
C ARG A 104 -23.35 -6.20 20.21
N LEU A 105 -22.91 -5.85 18.99
CA LEU A 105 -21.92 -4.80 18.76
C LEU A 105 -22.57 -3.64 18.00
N ILE A 106 -22.38 -2.43 18.51
CA ILE A 106 -22.82 -1.20 17.86
C ILE A 106 -21.56 -0.39 17.51
N TYR A 107 -21.32 -0.19 16.23
CA TYR A 107 -20.09 0.43 15.74
C TYR A 107 -20.33 1.05 14.36
N LYS A 108 -19.31 1.69 13.80
CA LYS A 108 -19.31 2.24 12.44
C LYS A 108 -18.69 1.22 11.49
N PRO A 109 -19.45 0.48 10.66
CA PRO A 109 -18.86 -0.50 9.75
C PRO A 109 -18.04 0.19 8.65
N ALA A 110 -16.92 -0.41 8.26
CA ALA A 110 -15.98 0.21 7.32
C ALA A 110 -16.58 0.36 5.92
N SER A 111 -17.50 -0.52 5.53
CA SER A 111 -18.27 -0.44 4.28
C SER A 111 -19.00 0.89 4.10
N PHE A 112 -19.56 1.45 5.18
CA PHE A 112 -20.26 2.75 5.14
C PHE A 112 -19.32 3.95 4.99
N LEU A 113 -18.03 3.80 5.31
CA LEU A 113 -17.01 4.81 4.99
C LEU A 113 -16.60 4.77 3.50
N LYS A 114 -16.95 3.69 2.80
CA LYS A 114 -16.46 3.36 1.44
C LYS A 114 -17.58 3.28 0.39
N GLY A 115 -18.71 3.95 0.63
CA GLY A 115 -19.83 4.06 -0.32
C GLY A 115 -21.11 3.32 0.08
N GLY A 116 -21.15 2.69 1.26
CA GLY A 116 -22.33 2.00 1.79
C GLY A 116 -22.17 0.49 1.88
N ASP A 117 -23.12 -0.17 2.56
CA ASP A 117 -23.20 -1.64 2.67
C ASP A 117 -24.57 -2.10 2.18
N THR A 118 -24.64 -3.31 1.61
CA THR A 118 -25.91 -3.97 1.26
C THR A 118 -26.34 -5.01 2.30
N ASN A 119 -25.58 -5.19 3.38
CA ASN A 119 -25.90 -6.11 4.46
C ASN A 119 -26.87 -5.47 5.46
N ASP A 120 -28.07 -6.06 5.60
CA ASP A 120 -29.14 -5.57 6.49
C ASP A 120 -28.68 -5.41 7.96
N VAL A 121 -27.86 -6.34 8.47
CA VAL A 121 -27.34 -6.27 9.85
C VAL A 121 -26.36 -5.12 10.01
N ALA A 122 -25.42 -4.97 9.07
CA ALA A 122 -24.46 -3.86 9.09
C ALA A 122 -25.18 -2.51 8.96
N GLN A 123 -26.24 -2.44 8.13
CA GLN A 123 -27.08 -1.26 8.01
C GLN A 123 -27.78 -0.92 9.32
N GLN A 124 -28.44 -1.88 9.96
CA GLN A 124 -29.11 -1.67 11.25
C GLN A 124 -28.11 -1.24 12.34
N VAL A 125 -26.94 -1.88 12.42
CA VAL A 125 -25.86 -1.50 13.34
C VAL A 125 -25.41 -0.06 13.08
N ASN A 126 -25.18 0.32 11.82
CA ASN A 126 -24.78 1.67 11.45
C ASN A 126 -25.87 2.72 11.77
N GLU A 127 -27.15 2.43 11.51
CA GLU A 127 -28.25 3.33 11.82
C GLU A 127 -28.36 3.62 13.32
N ILE A 128 -28.17 2.59 14.16
CA ILE A 128 -28.14 2.76 15.62
C ILE A 128 -26.91 3.58 16.04
N TYR A 129 -25.75 3.29 15.44
CA TYR A 129 -24.52 4.04 15.72
C TYR A 129 -24.66 5.53 15.34
N GLU A 130 -25.10 5.85 14.12
CA GLU A 130 -25.29 7.25 13.68
C GLU A 130 -26.24 8.00 14.60
N ARG A 131 -27.39 7.39 14.91
CA ARG A 131 -28.38 8.02 15.77
C ARG A 131 -27.85 8.32 17.17
N VAL A 132 -27.25 7.32 17.82
CA VAL A 132 -26.90 7.42 19.25
C VAL A 132 -25.54 8.06 19.46
N VAL A 133 -24.57 7.71 18.63
CA VAL A 133 -23.19 8.14 18.78
C VAL A 133 -22.93 9.45 18.05
N GLU A 134 -23.32 9.58 16.77
CA GLU A 134 -23.03 10.78 15.97
C GLU A 134 -24.03 11.92 16.22
N ASP A 135 -25.33 11.65 16.06
CA ASP A 135 -26.40 12.64 16.23
C ASP A 135 -26.69 12.95 17.71
N GLY A 136 -26.24 12.09 18.63
CA GLY A 136 -26.50 12.22 20.07
C GLY A 136 -27.98 12.12 20.42
N LEU A 137 -28.76 11.40 19.61
CA LEU A 137 -30.19 11.18 19.83
C LEU A 137 -30.41 9.86 20.55
N PRO A 138 -31.37 9.80 21.48
CA PRO A 138 -31.63 8.57 22.20
C PRO A 138 -32.13 7.47 21.25
N PRO A 139 -31.71 6.21 21.48
CA PRO A 139 -32.27 5.07 20.76
C PRO A 139 -33.76 4.92 21.10
N ILE A 140 -34.53 4.32 20.19
CA ILE A 140 -35.92 3.95 20.46
C ILE A 140 -35.89 2.82 21.51
N ALA A 141 -36.71 2.86 22.56
CA ALA A 141 -36.68 1.84 23.62
C ALA A 141 -36.89 0.41 23.10
N ALA A 142 -37.70 0.24 22.06
CA ALA A 142 -37.92 -1.04 21.36
C ALA A 142 -36.84 -1.36 20.31
N CYS A 143 -35.71 -0.63 20.29
CA CYS A 143 -34.62 -0.88 19.35
C CYS A 143 -34.03 -2.25 19.63
N LEU A 144 -34.12 -3.12 18.63
CA LEU A 144 -33.54 -4.44 18.64
C LEU A 144 -32.07 -4.35 18.22
N ILE A 145 -31.19 -4.88 19.05
CA ILE A 145 -29.77 -4.97 18.74
C ILE A 145 -29.51 -6.31 18.04
N PRO A 146 -29.11 -6.29 16.76
CA PRO A 146 -28.95 -7.51 16.00
C PRO A 146 -27.77 -8.34 16.53
N TRP A 147 -27.88 -9.66 16.39
CA TRP A 147 -26.78 -10.58 16.69
C TRP A 147 -25.74 -10.60 15.57
N THR A 148 -24.57 -10.00 15.81
CA THR A 148 -23.44 -10.04 14.89
C THR A 148 -22.75 -11.40 15.00
N GLN A 149 -23.03 -12.31 14.05
CA GLN A 149 -22.37 -13.62 14.00
C GLN A 149 -20.97 -13.54 13.40
N ARG A 150 -20.84 -12.76 12.33
CA ARG A 150 -19.59 -12.55 11.59
C ARG A 150 -19.62 -11.18 10.96
N ILE A 151 -18.46 -10.57 10.81
CA ILE A 151 -18.27 -9.40 9.96
C ILE A 151 -17.76 -9.93 8.63
N PRO A 152 -18.52 -9.80 7.53
CA PRO A 152 -18.11 -10.34 6.24
C PRO A 152 -16.92 -9.57 5.70
N VAL A 153 -15.88 -10.28 5.27
CA VAL A 153 -14.84 -9.68 4.43
C VAL A 153 -15.47 -9.42 3.07
N GLN A 154 -15.65 -8.15 2.70
CA GLN A 154 -16.13 -7.77 1.38
C GLN A 154 -14.96 -7.30 0.52
N LEU A 155 -14.57 -8.12 -0.45
CA LEU A 155 -13.60 -7.73 -1.46
C LEU A 155 -14.32 -7.05 -2.62
N VAL A 156 -14.07 -5.76 -2.80
CA VAL A 156 -14.71 -4.92 -3.83
C VAL A 156 -13.64 -4.44 -4.79
N ASP A 157 -13.97 -4.41 -6.07
CA ASP A 157 -13.13 -3.79 -7.08
C ASP A 157 -13.06 -2.27 -6.85
N ARG A 158 -11.88 -1.78 -6.45
CA ARG A 158 -11.63 -0.35 -6.23
C ARG A 158 -10.91 0.34 -7.38
N PHE A 159 -10.46 -0.43 -8.38
CA PHE A 159 -9.65 0.11 -9.45
C PHE A 159 -10.44 0.33 -10.73
N LEU A 160 -11.59 -0.30 -10.93
CA LEU A 160 -12.44 -0.01 -12.07
C LEU A 160 -13.02 1.40 -11.99
N ILE A 161 -12.68 2.26 -12.96
CA ILE A 161 -13.26 3.61 -13.10
C ILE A 161 -14.50 3.55 -13.99
N ARG A 162 -14.40 2.86 -15.13
CA ARG A 162 -15.48 2.76 -16.12
C ARG A 162 -15.31 1.54 -17.03
N ASP A 163 -16.40 0.80 -17.25
CA ASP A 163 -16.50 -0.19 -18.33
C ASP A 163 -16.95 0.51 -19.63
N CYS A 164 -16.18 0.33 -20.71
CA CYS A 164 -16.42 0.90 -22.03
C CYS A 164 -16.66 -0.19 -23.10
N GLY A 165 -17.13 -1.38 -22.71
CA GLY A 165 -17.37 -2.52 -23.58
C GLY A 165 -16.10 -3.37 -23.75
N GLU A 166 -15.40 -3.21 -24.86
CA GLU A 166 -14.17 -3.96 -25.17
C GLU A 166 -12.95 -3.49 -24.37
N THR A 167 -13.05 -2.31 -23.77
CA THR A 167 -11.98 -1.72 -22.95
C THR A 167 -12.54 -1.24 -21.63
N VAL A 168 -11.67 -1.13 -20.64
CA VAL A 168 -11.99 -0.52 -19.35
C VAL A 168 -11.02 0.63 -19.08
N LEU A 169 -11.49 1.59 -18.31
CA LEU A 169 -10.65 2.59 -17.68
C LEU A 169 -10.45 2.17 -16.22
N ALA A 170 -9.20 2.05 -15.78
CA ALA A 170 -8.89 1.59 -14.43
C ALA A 170 -7.72 2.36 -13.81
N TRP A 171 -7.74 2.50 -12.49
CA TRP A 171 -6.59 2.93 -11.68
C TRP A 171 -5.58 1.80 -11.61
N VAL A 172 -4.35 2.05 -12.02
CA VAL A 172 -3.27 1.06 -11.99
C VAL A 172 -2.15 1.55 -11.05
N PRO A 173 -1.72 0.74 -10.06
CA PRO A 173 -0.59 1.07 -9.20
C PRO A 173 0.66 1.35 -10.02
N VAL A 174 1.36 2.44 -9.74
CA VAL A 174 2.49 2.93 -10.57
C VAL A 174 3.63 1.93 -10.68
N GLU A 175 3.84 1.12 -9.64
CA GLU A 175 4.82 0.05 -9.59
C GLU A 175 4.54 -1.10 -10.58
N LEU A 176 3.30 -1.23 -11.09
CA LEU A 176 2.93 -2.21 -12.10
C LEU A 176 3.02 -1.64 -13.52
N VAL A 177 3.32 -0.34 -13.68
CA VAL A 177 3.32 0.33 -14.99
C VAL A 177 4.73 0.34 -15.58
N PHE A 178 4.85 -0.14 -16.81
CA PHE A 178 6.11 -0.27 -17.54
C PHE A 178 6.06 0.51 -18.86
N ASN A 179 7.22 1.04 -19.23
CA ASN A 179 7.45 1.70 -20.51
C ASN A 179 7.29 0.72 -21.69
N TYR A 180 7.17 1.27 -22.90
CA TYR A 180 6.84 0.49 -24.10
C TYR A 180 7.77 -0.73 -24.27
N PRO A 181 7.24 -1.92 -24.61
CA PRO A 181 8.04 -3.13 -24.79
C PRO A 181 9.10 -2.98 -25.87
N ASP A 182 8.72 -2.32 -26.96
CA ASP A 182 9.55 -2.15 -28.16
C ASP A 182 10.26 -0.78 -28.19
N SER A 183 10.29 -0.07 -27.05
CA SER A 183 11.01 1.20 -26.97
C SER A 183 12.51 0.94 -27.12
N PRO A 184 13.20 1.54 -28.12
CA PRO A 184 14.66 1.43 -28.18
C PRO A 184 15.33 2.13 -26.99
N ASP A 185 14.70 3.19 -26.47
CA ASP A 185 15.18 3.91 -25.28
C ASP A 185 14.43 3.40 -24.04
N TYR A 186 15.13 2.76 -23.11
CA TYR A 186 14.57 2.21 -21.86
C TYR A 186 13.43 1.17 -22.06
N PRO A 187 13.64 0.11 -22.87
CA PRO A 187 12.63 -0.93 -23.10
C PRO A 187 12.19 -1.58 -21.81
N LYS A 188 10.87 -1.76 -21.63
CA LYS A 188 10.30 -2.45 -20.46
C LYS A 188 10.80 -1.90 -19.11
N CYS A 189 11.19 -0.63 -19.06
CA CYS A 189 11.58 0.03 -17.82
C CYS A 189 10.34 0.29 -16.96
N ASN A 190 10.39 -0.02 -15.67
CA ASN A 190 9.32 0.35 -14.74
C ASN A 190 9.22 1.88 -14.67
N MET A 191 8.01 2.43 -14.81
CA MET A 191 7.81 3.88 -14.97
C MET A 191 8.32 4.70 -13.77
N PRO A 192 8.10 4.29 -12.50
CA PRO A 192 8.76 4.89 -11.34
C PRO A 192 10.30 4.93 -11.42
N LEU A 193 10.92 3.96 -12.07
CA LEU A 193 12.38 3.85 -12.21
C LEU A 193 12.92 4.60 -13.44
N MET A 194 12.07 5.33 -14.17
CA MET A 194 12.49 6.17 -15.28
C MET A 194 13.04 7.51 -14.77
N PHE A 195 14.11 7.41 -13.97
CA PHE A 195 14.64 8.46 -13.10
C PHE A 195 15.01 9.76 -13.83
N GLY A 196 15.41 9.70 -15.11
CA GLY A 196 15.68 10.91 -15.90
C GLY A 196 14.42 11.75 -16.14
N LEU A 197 13.29 11.14 -16.54
CA LEU A 197 12.07 11.89 -16.82
C LEU A 197 11.27 12.20 -15.54
N VAL A 198 11.15 11.23 -14.63
CA VAL A 198 10.47 11.44 -13.34
C VAL A 198 11.22 12.47 -12.51
N GLY A 199 12.55 12.34 -12.43
CA GLY A 199 13.42 13.28 -11.71
C GLY A 199 13.33 14.71 -12.26
N LEU A 200 13.28 14.88 -13.59
CA LEU A 200 13.09 16.20 -14.19
C LEU A 200 11.77 16.85 -13.76
N TYR A 201 10.68 16.09 -13.75
CA TYR A 201 9.39 16.65 -13.30
C TYR A 201 9.37 16.96 -11.80
N SER A 202 10.03 16.14 -10.97
CA SER A 202 10.25 16.49 -9.55
C SER A 202 11.08 17.76 -9.39
N ALA A 203 12.08 17.97 -10.25
CA ALA A 203 12.86 19.20 -10.27
C ALA A 203 12.00 20.43 -10.62
N PHE A 204 11.10 20.34 -11.59
CA PHE A 204 10.18 21.42 -11.94
C PHE A 204 9.14 21.72 -10.86
N LEU A 205 8.79 20.74 -10.02
CA LEU A 205 7.93 20.95 -8.85
C LEU A 205 8.62 21.74 -7.72
N GLY A 206 9.95 21.88 -7.77
CA GLY A 206 10.71 22.62 -6.76
C GLY A 206 10.87 21.88 -5.43
N GLU A 207 10.68 20.56 -5.43
CA GLU A 207 10.72 19.72 -4.23
C GLU A 207 12.11 19.18 -3.89
N LEU A 208 13.11 19.46 -4.74
CA LEU A 208 14.46 18.90 -4.63
C LEU A 208 15.43 19.87 -3.95
N SER A 209 16.33 19.34 -3.13
CA SER A 209 17.53 20.08 -2.69
C SER A 209 18.45 20.39 -3.88
N SER A 210 19.42 21.30 -3.69
CA SER A 210 20.35 21.68 -4.77
C SER A 210 21.11 20.48 -5.36
N GLY A 211 21.56 19.55 -4.51
CA GLY A 211 22.27 18.35 -4.98
C GLY A 211 21.35 17.38 -5.73
N GLU A 212 20.12 17.18 -5.27
CA GLU A 212 19.13 16.34 -5.94
C GLU A 212 18.69 16.93 -7.29
N TYR A 213 18.60 18.26 -7.38
CA TYR A 213 18.33 18.96 -8.64
C TYR A 213 19.43 18.70 -9.68
N GLU A 214 20.70 18.87 -9.30
CA GLU A 214 21.83 18.61 -10.21
C GLU A 214 21.84 17.14 -10.67
N MET A 215 21.59 16.20 -9.76
CA MET A 215 21.46 14.78 -10.10
C MET A 215 20.31 14.52 -11.09
N ALA A 216 19.13 15.10 -10.85
CA ALA A 216 17.97 14.95 -11.73
C ALA A 216 18.24 15.50 -13.13
N MET A 217 18.94 16.64 -13.24
CA MET A 217 19.33 17.22 -14.51
C MET A 217 20.35 16.34 -15.26
N HIS A 218 21.38 15.85 -14.56
CA HIS A 218 22.34 14.93 -15.13
C HIS A 218 21.67 13.66 -15.69
N ASP A 219 20.76 13.07 -14.90
CA ASP A 219 20.01 11.89 -15.29
C ASP A 219 19.10 12.16 -16.50
N PHE A 220 18.46 13.32 -16.55
CA PHE A 220 17.64 13.73 -17.69
C PHE A 220 18.47 13.91 -18.96
N TYR A 221 19.70 14.45 -18.83
CA TYR A 221 20.61 14.57 -19.98
C TYR A 221 21.07 13.23 -20.50
N LEU A 222 21.33 12.25 -19.62
CA LEU A 222 21.58 10.87 -20.07
C LEU A 222 20.37 10.30 -20.81
N TYR A 223 19.16 10.50 -20.28
CA TYR A 223 17.92 10.10 -20.95
C TYR A 223 17.77 10.74 -22.35
N CYS A 224 18.17 12.01 -22.51
CA CYS A 224 18.18 12.68 -23.81
C CYS A 224 19.28 12.13 -24.75
N GLY A 225 20.41 11.73 -24.17
CA GLY A 225 21.53 11.12 -24.87
C GLY A 225 21.13 9.86 -25.65
N GLU A 226 20.25 9.01 -25.08
CA GLU A 226 19.69 7.85 -25.81
C GLU A 226 19.00 8.26 -27.11
N TRP A 227 18.17 9.30 -27.04
CA TRP A 227 17.47 9.79 -28.21
C TRP A 227 18.45 10.38 -29.23
N LEU A 228 19.47 11.13 -28.79
CA LEU A 228 20.49 11.69 -29.69
C LEU A 228 21.28 10.58 -30.40
N HIS A 229 21.78 9.61 -29.63
CA HIS A 229 22.55 8.47 -30.14
C HIS A 229 21.76 7.71 -31.22
N ARG A 230 20.51 7.34 -30.92
CA ARG A 230 19.63 6.61 -31.85
C ARG A 230 19.31 7.38 -33.13
N ASN A 231 19.26 8.71 -33.06
CA ASN A 231 19.01 9.54 -34.24
C ASN A 231 20.30 9.96 -34.93
N HIS A 232 21.45 9.44 -34.50
CA HIS A 232 22.78 9.78 -35.01
C HIS A 232 23.06 11.29 -34.96
N LEU A 233 22.65 11.96 -33.88
CA LEU A 233 22.84 13.40 -33.65
C LEU A 233 23.84 13.63 -32.52
N GLY A 234 24.70 14.64 -32.65
CA GLY A 234 25.55 15.15 -31.57
C GLY A 234 24.84 16.18 -30.70
N VAL A 235 25.47 16.54 -29.57
CA VAL A 235 24.97 17.62 -28.69
C VAL A 235 25.00 18.99 -29.39
N GLU A 236 25.92 19.18 -30.33
CA GLU A 236 25.98 20.40 -31.16
C GLU A 236 24.80 20.51 -32.13
N ASP A 237 24.32 19.38 -32.67
CA ASP A 237 23.18 19.35 -33.60
C ASP A 237 21.87 19.72 -32.88
N LYS A 238 21.75 19.34 -31.60
CA LYS A 238 20.57 19.61 -30.79
C LYS A 238 20.96 19.81 -29.32
N PRO A 239 21.09 21.07 -28.87
CA PRO A 239 21.45 21.39 -27.49
C PRO A 239 20.48 20.77 -26.48
N LEU A 240 21.03 20.24 -25.39
CA LEU A 240 20.27 19.60 -24.32
C LEU A 240 19.26 20.56 -23.65
N SER A 241 19.56 21.86 -23.60
CA SER A 241 18.64 22.90 -23.11
C SER A 241 17.31 22.90 -23.87
N GLY A 242 17.31 22.65 -25.18
CA GLY A 242 16.08 22.58 -25.97
C GLY A 242 15.17 21.41 -25.56
N PHE A 243 15.74 20.31 -25.05
CA PHE A 243 14.94 19.22 -24.48
C PHE A 243 14.30 19.63 -23.15
N VAL A 244 15.05 20.33 -22.29
CA VAL A 244 14.54 20.86 -21.02
C VAL A 244 13.39 21.83 -21.28
N ASP A 245 13.56 22.80 -22.18
CA ASP A 245 12.52 23.77 -22.54
C ASP A 245 11.27 23.08 -23.09
N SER A 246 11.46 22.08 -23.96
CA SER A 246 10.35 21.27 -24.47
C SER A 246 9.60 20.55 -23.34
N ARG A 247 10.31 19.99 -22.36
CA ARG A 247 9.68 19.31 -21.21
C ARG A 247 9.05 20.29 -20.23
N ALA A 248 9.62 21.47 -20.04
CA ALA A 248 9.04 22.54 -19.23
C ALA A 248 7.70 23.00 -19.82
N GLY A 249 7.61 23.16 -21.15
CA GLY A 249 6.35 23.48 -21.82
C GLY A 249 5.28 22.38 -21.63
N VAL A 250 5.68 21.10 -21.68
CA VAL A 250 4.76 19.99 -21.37
C VAL A 250 4.31 20.04 -19.91
N PHE A 251 5.24 20.23 -18.98
CA PHE A 251 4.97 20.32 -17.55
C PHE A 251 3.97 21.44 -17.24
N GLN A 252 4.20 22.67 -17.71
CA GLN A 252 3.32 23.81 -17.50
C GLN A 252 1.88 23.55 -17.99
N ASN A 253 1.74 22.86 -19.13
CA ASN A 253 0.43 22.47 -19.63
C ASN A 253 -0.24 21.42 -18.74
N LEU A 254 0.51 20.42 -18.25
CA LEU A 254 -0.01 19.39 -17.35
C LEU A 254 -0.41 19.97 -15.98
N GLU A 255 0.39 20.88 -15.42
CA GLU A 255 0.06 21.63 -14.20
C GLU A 255 -1.26 22.39 -14.37
N LYS A 256 -1.37 23.18 -15.43
CA LYS A 256 -2.60 23.93 -15.71
C LYS A 256 -3.81 23.01 -15.85
N LEU A 257 -3.65 21.88 -16.55
CA LEU A 257 -4.74 20.94 -16.80
C LEU A 257 -5.18 20.20 -15.54
N VAL A 258 -4.26 19.82 -14.65
CA VAL A 258 -4.64 19.11 -13.41
C VAL A 258 -5.45 20.01 -12.47
N GLU A 259 -5.16 21.31 -12.46
CA GLU A 259 -5.87 22.28 -11.62
C GLU A 259 -7.29 22.57 -12.13
N ILE A 260 -7.46 22.79 -13.45
CA ILE A 260 -8.73 23.23 -14.02
C ILE A 260 -9.62 22.07 -14.50
N ASN A 261 -9.04 20.89 -14.77
CA ASN A 261 -9.74 19.72 -15.29
C ASN A 261 -9.26 18.44 -14.60
N ARG A 262 -9.86 18.13 -13.45
CA ARG A 262 -9.51 16.97 -12.62
C ARG A 262 -9.68 15.62 -13.35
N GLU A 263 -10.51 15.56 -14.38
CA GLU A 263 -10.74 14.34 -15.18
C GLU A 263 -9.83 14.25 -16.41
N PHE A 264 -8.92 15.21 -16.62
CA PHE A 264 -8.05 15.24 -17.80
C PHE A 264 -7.28 13.93 -17.98
N PHE A 265 -6.67 13.41 -16.90
CA PHE A 265 -5.89 12.18 -16.94
C PHE A 265 -6.73 10.94 -17.17
N GLN A 266 -7.97 10.91 -16.68
CA GLN A 266 -8.91 9.82 -16.94
C GLN A 266 -9.38 9.82 -18.40
N THR A 267 -9.76 11.00 -18.91
CA THR A 267 -10.19 11.18 -20.30
C THR A 267 -9.07 10.86 -21.29
N ASN A 268 -7.84 11.22 -20.95
CA ASN A 268 -6.65 11.03 -21.79
C ASN A 268 -5.74 9.89 -21.28
N ALA A 269 -6.32 8.91 -20.59
CA ALA A 269 -5.60 7.76 -20.06
C ALA A 269 -4.89 7.01 -21.19
N PRO A 270 -3.58 6.75 -21.07
CA PRO A 270 -2.87 5.99 -22.08
C PRO A 270 -3.31 4.53 -22.10
N ALA A 271 -3.22 3.92 -23.29
CA ALA A 271 -3.49 2.50 -23.45
C ALA A 271 -2.31 1.67 -22.92
N ALA A 272 -2.63 0.58 -22.23
CA ALA A 272 -1.66 -0.39 -21.75
C ALA A 272 -2.15 -1.83 -21.97
N ALA A 273 -1.21 -2.75 -22.13
CA ALA A 273 -1.45 -4.18 -22.24
C ALA A 273 -0.95 -4.91 -20.98
N TYR A 274 -1.73 -5.87 -20.50
CA TYR A 274 -1.35 -6.68 -19.34
C TYR A 274 -0.54 -7.91 -19.74
N GLU A 275 0.61 -8.10 -19.12
CA GLU A 275 1.43 -9.30 -19.29
C GLU A 275 2.09 -9.69 -17.96
N ARG A 276 1.69 -10.84 -17.41
CA ARG A 276 2.34 -11.48 -16.24
C ARG A 276 2.56 -10.52 -15.06
N GLY A 277 1.51 -9.81 -14.65
CA GLY A 277 1.55 -8.87 -13.53
C GLY A 277 2.09 -7.48 -13.88
N LYS A 278 2.22 -7.13 -15.16
CA LYS A 278 2.78 -5.85 -15.63
C LYS A 278 1.86 -5.20 -16.65
N PHE A 279 1.77 -3.88 -16.60
CA PHE A 279 1.07 -3.06 -17.58
C PHE A 279 2.05 -2.31 -18.45
N TYR A 280 2.23 -2.78 -19.67
CA TYR A 280 3.09 -2.14 -20.65
C TYR A 280 2.32 -1.08 -21.40
N LEU A 281 2.78 0.17 -21.37
CA LEU A 281 2.23 1.22 -22.24
C LEU A 281 2.37 0.79 -23.71
N VAL A 282 1.38 1.11 -24.55
CA VAL A 282 1.36 0.64 -25.96
C VAL A 282 2.00 1.62 -26.94
N SER A 283 1.72 2.92 -26.84
CA SER A 283 2.15 3.88 -27.87
C SER A 283 2.44 5.30 -27.39
N SER A 284 1.74 5.76 -26.34
CA SER A 284 1.90 7.12 -25.81
C SER A 284 1.62 7.16 -24.30
N GLY A 285 1.84 8.32 -23.69
CA GLY A 285 1.48 8.57 -22.29
C GLY A 285 2.66 8.59 -21.31
N ARG A 286 3.87 8.25 -21.75
CA ARG A 286 5.09 8.29 -20.91
C ARG A 286 5.21 9.57 -20.08
N ASN A 287 5.03 10.75 -20.68
CA ASN A 287 5.09 12.03 -19.98
C ASN A 287 3.95 12.21 -18.97
N ARG A 288 2.71 11.80 -19.31
CA ARG A 288 1.55 11.91 -18.39
C ARG A 288 1.71 11.00 -17.18
N VAL A 289 2.24 9.79 -17.38
CA VAL A 289 2.52 8.86 -16.28
C VAL A 289 3.67 9.36 -15.42
N ALA A 290 4.80 9.75 -16.03
CA ALA A 290 5.96 10.28 -15.30
C ALA A 290 5.61 11.53 -14.48
N TYR A 291 4.79 12.43 -15.04
CA TYR A 291 4.29 13.62 -14.33
C TYR A 291 3.44 13.25 -13.11
N GLN A 292 2.48 12.33 -13.25
CA GLN A 292 1.65 11.89 -12.12
C GLN A 292 2.49 11.24 -11.02
N ILE A 293 3.49 10.42 -11.39
CA ILE A 293 4.44 9.83 -10.45
C ILE A 293 5.23 10.92 -9.73
N ALA A 294 5.76 11.91 -10.46
CA ALA A 294 6.50 13.04 -9.87
C ALA A 294 5.63 13.86 -8.91
N LYS A 295 4.34 14.04 -9.21
CA LYS A 295 3.33 14.64 -8.33
C LYS A 295 2.95 13.78 -7.10
N GLY A 296 3.53 12.58 -6.97
CA GLY A 296 3.28 11.68 -5.84
C GLY A 296 2.04 10.77 -5.98
N TYR A 297 1.48 10.62 -7.17
CA TYR A 297 0.32 9.75 -7.38
C TYR A 297 0.73 8.29 -7.24
N LYS A 298 -0.01 7.52 -6.42
CA LYS A 298 0.19 6.08 -6.23
C LYS A 298 -0.43 5.24 -7.35
N TYR A 299 -1.45 5.79 -8.01
CA TYR A 299 -2.19 5.15 -9.09
C TYR A 299 -2.27 6.08 -10.28
N VAL A 300 -2.20 5.53 -11.48
CA VAL A 300 -2.42 6.26 -12.73
C VAL A 300 -3.57 5.63 -13.51
N PRO A 301 -4.41 6.44 -14.18
CA PRO A 301 -5.51 5.89 -14.96
C PRO A 301 -4.96 5.34 -16.28
N LEU A 302 -5.23 4.07 -16.57
CA LEU A 302 -4.88 3.41 -17.82
C LEU A 302 -6.13 2.89 -18.52
N ARG A 303 -6.09 2.90 -19.86
CA ARG A 303 -7.09 2.22 -20.68
C ARG A 303 -6.58 0.82 -21.00
N LEU A 304 -7.35 -0.19 -20.63
CA LEU A 304 -6.97 -1.60 -20.74
C LEU A 304 -7.97 -2.33 -21.64
N ALA A 305 -7.53 -3.37 -22.35
CA ALA A 305 -8.46 -4.33 -22.92
C ALA A 305 -9.23 -5.00 -21.77
N LYS A 306 -10.52 -5.31 -21.99
CA LYS A 306 -11.33 -5.94 -20.93
C LYS A 306 -10.75 -7.28 -20.48
N VAL A 307 -10.27 -8.08 -21.43
CA VAL A 307 -9.59 -9.37 -21.17
C VAL A 307 -8.34 -9.23 -20.31
N ASP A 308 -7.57 -8.15 -20.50
CA ASP A 308 -6.37 -7.86 -19.73
C ASP A 308 -6.71 -7.48 -18.29
N TYR A 309 -7.79 -6.72 -18.11
CA TYR A 309 -8.29 -6.35 -16.79
C TYR A 309 -8.85 -7.56 -16.03
N GLU A 310 -9.66 -8.38 -16.69
CA GLU A 310 -10.20 -9.62 -16.12
C GLU A 310 -9.08 -10.60 -15.72
N ALA A 311 -8.01 -10.70 -16.53
CA ALA A 311 -6.83 -11.48 -16.21
C ALA A 311 -6.08 -10.94 -14.99
N TRP A 312 -6.02 -9.62 -14.82
CA TRP A 312 -5.43 -9.01 -13.62
C TRP A 312 -6.30 -9.23 -12.37
N CYS A 313 -7.63 -9.14 -12.51
CA CYS A 313 -8.58 -9.32 -11.41
C CYS A 313 -8.56 -10.74 -10.83
N ASP A 314 -8.26 -11.77 -11.64
CA ASP A 314 -8.20 -13.19 -11.24
C ASP A 314 -9.27 -13.56 -10.20
N LEU A 315 -10.54 -13.47 -10.60
CA LEU A 315 -11.67 -13.70 -9.69
C LEU A 315 -11.64 -15.06 -8.97
N PRO A 316 -11.15 -16.16 -9.58
CA PRO A 316 -10.89 -17.39 -8.83
C PRO A 316 -9.98 -17.18 -7.61
N MET A 317 -8.81 -16.53 -7.80
CA MET A 317 -7.90 -16.20 -6.70
C MET A 317 -8.55 -15.29 -5.65
N VAL A 318 -9.33 -14.29 -6.07
CA VAL A 318 -10.06 -13.39 -5.15
C VAL A 318 -11.01 -14.15 -4.24
N ARG A 319 -11.74 -15.14 -4.78
CA ARG A 319 -12.67 -15.97 -3.98
C ARG A 319 -11.94 -16.85 -2.98
N GLU A 320 -10.78 -17.38 -3.34
CA GLU A 320 -9.92 -18.12 -2.41
C GLU A 320 -9.42 -17.22 -1.28
N MET A 321 -9.01 -15.99 -1.63
CA MET A 321 -8.57 -15.00 -0.65
C MET A 321 -9.68 -14.54 0.29
N GLU A 322 -10.88 -14.31 -0.22
CA GLU A 322 -12.05 -13.96 0.60
C GLU A 322 -12.33 -15.03 1.67
N GLN A 323 -12.26 -16.32 1.27
CA GLN A 323 -12.45 -17.44 2.18
C GLN A 323 -11.32 -17.55 3.22
N TYR A 324 -10.08 -17.28 2.82
CA TYR A 324 -8.93 -17.27 3.73
C TYR A 324 -9.05 -16.14 4.77
N LEU A 325 -9.29 -14.90 4.32
CA LEU A 325 -9.41 -13.73 5.20
C LEU A 325 -10.60 -13.84 6.15
N SER A 326 -11.70 -14.46 5.70
CA SER A 326 -12.85 -14.74 6.56
C SER A 326 -12.54 -15.73 7.69
N LYS A 327 -11.55 -16.62 7.53
CA LYS A 327 -11.13 -17.58 8.58
C LYS A 327 -10.13 -16.97 9.55
N GLU A 328 -9.24 -16.11 9.05
CA GLU A 328 -8.16 -15.47 9.82
C GLU A 328 -8.60 -14.15 10.48
N ASN A 329 -9.91 -13.90 10.61
CA ASN A 329 -10.49 -12.68 11.20
C ASN A 329 -9.90 -11.37 10.64
N GLY A 330 -9.72 -11.27 9.32
CA GLY A 330 -9.30 -10.01 8.71
C GLY A 330 -7.85 -9.60 9.01
N ARG A 331 -6.93 -10.57 9.05
CA ARG A 331 -5.48 -10.35 9.22
C ARG A 331 -4.98 -9.14 8.40
N ARG A 332 -4.21 -8.28 9.06
CA ARG A 332 -3.50 -7.15 8.44
C ARG A 332 -2.36 -7.65 7.54
N LEU A 333 -2.17 -6.99 6.40
CA LEU A 333 -1.02 -7.20 5.54
C LEU A 333 0.15 -6.29 5.98
N PHE A 334 1.38 -6.64 5.67
CA PHE A 334 2.51 -5.73 5.90
C PHE A 334 2.37 -4.42 5.08
N ALA A 335 2.06 -4.52 3.78
CA ALA A 335 1.86 -3.38 2.89
C ALA A 335 0.65 -3.59 1.96
N PRO A 336 0.14 -2.53 1.28
CA PRO A 336 -0.99 -2.66 0.37
C PRO A 336 -0.73 -3.66 -0.75
N ALA A 337 -1.72 -4.52 -1.02
CA ALA A 337 -1.69 -5.41 -2.18
C ALA A 337 -2.00 -4.63 -3.47
N GLN A 338 -1.19 -4.84 -4.51
CA GLN A 338 -1.31 -4.19 -5.83
C GLN A 338 -2.38 -4.87 -6.70
N HIS A 339 -3.59 -5.00 -6.15
CA HIS A 339 -4.66 -5.78 -6.77
C HIS A 339 -6.04 -5.10 -6.58
N PRO A 340 -6.91 -5.06 -7.61
CA PRO A 340 -8.18 -4.32 -7.58
C PRO A 340 -9.07 -4.63 -6.37
N TYR A 341 -9.09 -5.89 -5.96
CA TYR A 341 -9.94 -6.40 -4.88
C TYR A 341 -9.27 -6.43 -3.50
N LEU A 342 -7.95 -6.22 -3.42
CA LEU A 342 -7.17 -6.42 -2.18
C LEU A 342 -6.59 -5.11 -1.62
N VAL A 343 -6.68 -4.00 -2.36
CA VAL A 343 -6.13 -2.69 -1.96
C VAL A 343 -6.71 -2.16 -0.65
N ASP A 344 -7.94 -2.55 -0.35
CA ASP A 344 -8.70 -2.09 0.79
C ASP A 344 -8.47 -2.93 2.05
N ILE A 345 -7.70 -4.01 1.95
CA ILE A 345 -7.34 -4.83 3.10
C ILE A 345 -6.45 -3.99 4.02
N PRO A 346 -6.77 -3.91 5.32
CA PRO A 346 -5.94 -3.20 6.28
C PRO A 346 -4.48 -3.67 6.21
N CYS A 347 -3.56 -2.71 6.29
CA CYS A 347 -2.13 -3.00 6.32
C CYS A 347 -1.40 -2.15 7.35
N GLU A 348 -0.22 -2.61 7.76
CA GLU A 348 0.63 -1.92 8.72
C GLU A 348 1.30 -0.68 8.10
N PHE A 349 1.80 -0.82 6.86
CA PHE A 349 2.60 0.21 6.20
C PHE A 349 2.04 0.58 4.82
N ALA A 350 0.99 1.40 4.81
CA ALA A 350 0.27 1.86 3.61
C ALA A 350 1.13 2.60 2.56
N ASP A 351 2.33 3.02 2.93
CA ASP A 351 3.27 3.76 2.09
C ASP A 351 4.61 3.04 1.90
N TYR A 352 4.74 1.78 2.32
CA TYR A 352 6.01 1.04 2.27
C TYR A 352 6.63 1.00 0.87
N MET A 353 5.82 0.70 -0.15
CA MET A 353 6.30 0.69 -1.54
C MET A 353 6.88 2.05 -1.96
N ARG A 354 6.19 3.15 -1.63
CA ARG A 354 6.56 4.50 -2.06
C ARG A 354 7.75 5.05 -1.29
N LEU A 355 7.80 4.82 0.01
CA LEU A 355 8.79 5.42 0.91
C LEU A 355 10.08 4.60 1.01
N PHE A 356 10.03 3.30 0.72
CA PHE A 356 11.19 2.42 0.88
C PHE A 356 11.54 1.67 -0.42
N VAL A 357 10.63 0.83 -0.92
CA VAL A 357 10.96 -0.10 -2.03
C VAL A 357 11.28 0.63 -3.33
N LEU A 358 10.48 1.61 -3.73
CA LEU A 358 10.69 2.38 -4.95
C LEU A 358 11.97 3.25 -4.89
N PRO A 359 12.24 4.01 -3.81
CA PRO A 359 13.52 4.71 -3.64
C PRO A 359 14.72 3.76 -3.69
N ALA A 360 14.67 2.62 -2.99
CA ALA A 360 15.76 1.66 -3.00
C ALA A 360 16.01 1.09 -4.40
N ALA A 361 14.94 0.70 -5.10
CA ALA A 361 15.03 0.23 -6.47
C ALA A 361 15.53 1.31 -7.43
N ARG A 362 15.14 2.58 -7.23
CA ARG A 362 15.61 3.71 -8.03
C ARG A 362 17.11 3.86 -7.91
N GLU A 363 17.66 3.88 -6.69
CA GLU A 363 19.10 4.01 -6.49
C GLU A 363 19.88 2.83 -7.09
N ILE A 364 19.43 1.60 -6.82
CA ILE A 364 20.05 0.38 -7.35
C ILE A 364 20.08 0.39 -8.88
N VAL A 365 18.93 0.65 -9.50
CA VAL A 365 18.80 0.61 -10.95
C VAL A 365 19.54 1.79 -11.58
N ARG A 366 19.44 2.99 -11.00
CA ARG A 366 20.17 4.18 -11.46
C ARG A 366 21.69 3.95 -11.45
N ASN A 367 22.22 3.38 -10.36
CA ASN A 367 23.64 3.07 -10.28
C ASN A 367 24.06 2.10 -11.40
N LEU A 368 23.27 1.05 -11.62
CA LEU A 368 23.49 0.09 -12.68
C LEU A 368 23.50 0.75 -14.07
N TYR A 369 22.58 1.69 -14.31
CA TYR A 369 22.56 2.49 -15.54
C TYR A 369 23.87 3.29 -15.71
N LEU A 370 24.30 4.01 -14.67
CA LEU A 370 25.51 4.82 -14.71
C LEU A 370 26.78 4.01 -14.98
N GLN A 371 26.88 2.78 -14.46
CA GLN A 371 27.99 1.87 -14.73
C GLN A 371 28.04 1.37 -16.20
N CYS A 372 26.93 1.50 -16.92
CA CYS A 372 26.78 1.06 -18.30
C CYS A 372 26.77 2.24 -19.29
N VAL A 373 27.04 3.46 -18.83
CA VAL A 373 27.15 4.62 -19.72
C VAL A 373 28.44 4.52 -20.55
N VAL A 374 28.28 4.68 -21.84
CA VAL A 374 29.33 4.77 -22.85
C VAL A 374 29.19 6.08 -23.62
N MET A 375 30.23 6.45 -24.38
CA MET A 375 30.23 7.64 -25.21
C MET A 375 30.43 7.22 -26.67
N ASP A 376 29.60 7.72 -27.58
CA ASP A 376 29.79 7.48 -29.01
C ASP A 376 30.79 8.45 -29.64
N GLU A 377 31.07 8.24 -30.92
CA GLU A 377 32.02 9.04 -31.72
C GLU A 377 31.63 10.53 -31.81
N LYS A 378 30.36 10.87 -31.54
CA LYS A 378 29.85 12.25 -31.55
C LYS A 378 29.85 12.88 -30.15
N GLY A 379 30.45 12.22 -29.16
CA GLY A 379 30.53 12.69 -27.78
C GLY A 379 29.21 12.55 -27.01
N VAL A 380 28.24 11.79 -27.51
CA VAL A 380 26.95 11.60 -26.84
C VAL A 380 27.07 10.44 -25.85
N LYS A 381 26.72 10.72 -24.59
CA LYS A 381 26.58 9.71 -23.55
C LYS A 381 25.28 8.95 -23.72
N HIS A 382 25.36 7.63 -23.77
CA HIS A 382 24.20 6.73 -23.82
C HIS A 382 24.52 5.43 -23.07
N VAL A 383 23.52 4.59 -22.85
CA VAL A 383 23.60 3.37 -22.05
C VAL A 383 23.78 2.19 -22.99
N ASP A 384 24.80 1.39 -22.70
CA ASP A 384 24.92 0.06 -23.28
C ASP A 384 23.85 -0.86 -22.65
N PHE A 385 22.71 -0.99 -23.32
CA PHE A 385 21.57 -1.79 -22.83
C PHE A 385 21.85 -3.29 -22.82
N GLU A 386 22.78 -3.79 -23.65
CA GLU A 386 23.19 -5.20 -23.60
C GLU A 386 23.95 -5.45 -22.30
N ARG A 387 24.99 -4.66 -22.05
CA ARG A 387 25.78 -4.70 -20.81
C ARG A 387 24.91 -4.44 -19.57
N PHE A 388 23.98 -3.49 -19.64
CA PHE A 388 23.03 -3.23 -18.55
C PHE A 388 22.18 -4.46 -18.23
N ASN A 389 21.63 -5.14 -19.25
CA ASN A 389 20.79 -6.31 -19.05
C ASN A 389 21.60 -7.51 -18.52
N GLU A 390 22.84 -7.68 -18.96
CA GLU A 390 23.75 -8.69 -18.43
C GLU A 390 24.05 -8.44 -16.94
N GLN A 391 24.44 -7.21 -16.59
CA GLN A 391 24.72 -6.85 -15.21
C GLN A 391 23.46 -6.94 -14.33
N LYS A 392 22.28 -6.54 -14.85
CA LYS A 392 21.00 -6.68 -14.13
C LYS A 392 20.68 -8.14 -13.81
N ARG A 393 20.92 -9.06 -14.75
CA ARG A 393 20.72 -10.51 -14.53
C ARG A 393 21.74 -11.10 -13.58
N ALA A 394 22.97 -10.57 -13.56
CA ALA A 394 24.01 -10.96 -12.63
C ALA A 394 23.77 -10.41 -11.21
N LEU A 395 23.06 -9.28 -11.10
CA LEU A 395 22.81 -8.60 -9.83
C LEU A 395 22.07 -9.49 -8.84
N ARG A 396 22.53 -9.46 -7.59
CA ARG A 396 21.89 -10.14 -6.45
C ARG A 396 21.53 -9.11 -5.39
N ILE A 397 20.29 -9.20 -4.91
CA ILE A 397 19.84 -8.48 -3.71
C ILE A 397 19.73 -9.49 -2.59
N PHE A 398 20.44 -9.22 -1.50
CA PHE A 398 20.34 -9.97 -0.27
C PHE A 398 19.35 -9.26 0.63
N GLU A 399 18.27 -9.96 0.96
CA GLU A 399 17.14 -9.43 1.71
C GLU A 399 17.04 -10.17 3.04
N ASP A 400 17.08 -9.39 4.12
CA ASP A 400 16.70 -9.83 5.47
C ASP A 400 15.66 -8.86 6.02
N MET A 401 14.42 -9.02 5.53
CA MET A 401 13.29 -8.14 5.83
C MET A 401 12.09 -9.00 6.24
N GLU A 402 11.36 -8.55 7.27
CA GLU A 402 10.07 -9.11 7.67
C GLU A 402 8.91 -8.38 6.99
N ASP A 403 8.94 -8.30 5.64
CA ASP A 403 8.03 -7.45 4.85
C ASP A 403 6.96 -8.22 4.05
N ASP A 404 6.63 -9.45 4.47
CA ASP A 404 5.77 -10.40 3.73
C ASP A 404 6.24 -10.66 2.26
N GLY A 405 7.54 -10.43 1.99
CA GLY A 405 8.18 -10.59 0.70
C GLY A 405 7.77 -9.54 -0.33
N VAL A 406 7.30 -8.37 0.09
CA VAL A 406 6.89 -7.26 -0.79
C VAL A 406 8.07 -6.81 -1.65
N LEU A 407 9.22 -6.52 -1.04
CA LEU A 407 10.45 -6.13 -1.70
C LEU A 407 10.92 -7.22 -2.67
N ARG A 408 10.98 -8.46 -2.19
CA ARG A 408 11.30 -9.64 -3.00
C ARG A 408 10.46 -9.73 -4.27
N LYS A 409 9.13 -9.64 -4.14
CA LYS A 409 8.19 -9.72 -5.25
C LYS A 409 8.44 -8.58 -6.24
N TYR A 410 8.65 -7.37 -5.74
CA TYR A 410 8.90 -6.20 -6.59
C TYR A 410 10.21 -6.33 -7.39
N PHE A 411 11.35 -6.61 -6.76
CA PHE A 411 12.62 -6.76 -7.48
C PHE A 411 12.63 -7.94 -8.45
N ARG A 412 11.97 -9.06 -8.11
CA ARG A 412 11.75 -10.16 -9.05
C ARG A 412 10.94 -9.70 -10.27
N SER A 413 9.96 -8.83 -10.09
CA SER A 413 9.20 -8.26 -11.21
C SER A 413 10.11 -7.43 -12.15
N LEU A 414 11.15 -6.78 -11.62
CA LEU A 414 12.16 -6.06 -12.41
C LEU A 414 13.16 -6.98 -13.13
N GLY A 415 13.11 -8.29 -12.86
CA GLY A 415 14.05 -9.28 -13.36
C GLY A 415 15.37 -9.33 -12.57
N ILE A 416 15.37 -8.86 -11.32
CA ILE A 416 16.52 -8.89 -10.42
C ILE A 416 16.35 -10.07 -9.45
N SER A 417 17.42 -10.83 -9.24
CA SER A 417 17.39 -11.98 -8.34
C SER A 417 17.53 -11.54 -6.89
N VAL A 418 16.61 -12.01 -6.04
CA VAL A 418 16.58 -11.73 -4.60
C VAL A 418 16.81 -13.03 -3.84
N VAL A 419 17.78 -12.99 -2.94
CA VAL A 419 18.22 -14.08 -2.08
C VAL A 419 17.84 -13.72 -0.65
N SER A 420 16.98 -14.53 -0.03
CA SER A 420 16.42 -14.24 1.28
C SER A 420 16.98 -15.11 2.39
N GLY A 421 17.18 -14.53 3.57
CA GLY A 421 17.50 -15.27 4.81
C GLY A 421 16.29 -16.02 5.40
N SER A 422 15.08 -15.49 5.21
CA SER A 422 13.86 -15.95 5.85
C SER A 422 13.21 -17.17 5.17
N GLY A 423 13.83 -18.34 5.35
CA GLY A 423 13.27 -19.66 5.00
C GLY A 423 13.60 -20.78 5.99
N CYS A 424 14.44 -20.51 6.98
CA CYS A 424 14.69 -21.36 8.15
C CYS A 424 14.84 -20.40 9.33
N ALA A 425 14.43 -20.82 10.54
CA ALA A 425 14.89 -20.18 11.76
C ALA A 425 16.42 -20.10 11.69
N THR A 426 16.95 -18.92 11.38
CA THR A 426 18.38 -18.74 11.13
C THR A 426 19.07 -18.80 12.46
N SER A 427 19.72 -19.94 12.71
CA SER A 427 20.66 -20.02 13.82
C SER A 427 21.85 -19.09 13.51
N PRO A 428 22.61 -18.65 14.51
CA PRO A 428 23.87 -17.91 14.29
C PRO A 428 24.85 -18.58 13.30
N LYS A 429 24.68 -19.89 13.04
CA LYS A 429 25.48 -20.64 12.06
C LYS A 429 25.12 -20.33 10.60
N ASP A 430 23.89 -19.94 10.30
CA ASP A 430 23.45 -19.64 8.93
C ASP A 430 23.96 -18.28 8.46
N ILE A 431 24.07 -17.31 9.38
CA ILE A 431 24.73 -16.01 9.13
C ILE A 431 26.23 -16.21 8.88
N CYS A 432 26.90 -17.10 9.64
CA CYS A 432 28.29 -17.51 9.37
C CYS A 432 28.45 -18.14 7.98
N PHE A 433 27.48 -18.93 7.51
CA PHE A 433 27.52 -19.55 6.18
C PHE A 433 27.48 -18.53 5.04
N TRP A 434 26.73 -17.44 5.19
CA TRP A 434 26.72 -16.32 4.23
C TRP A 434 28.01 -15.52 4.25
N GLY A 435 28.58 -15.27 5.44
CA GLY A 435 29.89 -14.67 5.59
C GLY A 435 30.97 -15.49 4.87
N GLU A 436 30.96 -16.83 4.98
CA GLU A 436 31.87 -17.70 4.25
C GLU A 436 31.59 -17.75 2.74
N ARG A 437 30.32 -17.69 2.30
CA ARG A 437 29.99 -17.67 0.87
C ARG A 437 30.35 -16.35 0.17
N LEU A 438 30.14 -15.22 0.83
CA LEU A 438 30.56 -13.90 0.35
C LEU A 438 32.10 -13.80 0.33
N LYS A 439 32.78 -14.34 1.36
CA LYS A 439 34.24 -14.46 1.39
C LYS A 439 34.80 -15.44 0.34
N ALA A 440 34.08 -16.53 0.04
CA ALA A 440 34.50 -17.56 -0.93
C ALA A 440 34.11 -17.24 -2.38
N ARG A 441 33.18 -16.30 -2.60
CA ARG A 441 32.78 -15.78 -3.92
C ARG A 441 32.75 -14.25 -3.93
N PRO A 442 33.90 -13.58 -3.83
CA PRO A 442 34.01 -12.12 -3.87
C PRO A 442 33.64 -11.49 -5.22
N ALA A 443 33.25 -12.29 -6.23
CA ALA A 443 32.96 -11.85 -7.60
C ALA A 443 31.47 -11.52 -7.87
N CYS A 444 30.63 -11.43 -6.84
CA CYS A 444 29.20 -11.15 -7.01
C CYS A 444 28.88 -9.70 -6.60
N ARG A 445 28.74 -8.80 -7.58
CA ARG A 445 28.13 -7.47 -7.39
C ARG A 445 26.74 -7.63 -6.75
N GLY A 446 26.49 -6.98 -5.63
CA GLY A 446 25.21 -7.13 -4.92
C GLY A 446 24.91 -6.02 -3.91
N TYR A 447 23.63 -5.91 -3.57
CA TYR A 447 23.12 -4.99 -2.56
C TYR A 447 22.63 -5.78 -1.35
N PHE A 448 22.83 -5.23 -0.15
CA PHE A 448 22.29 -5.78 1.09
C PHE A 448 21.23 -4.82 1.65
N LEU A 449 20.04 -5.35 1.93
CA LEU A 449 18.90 -4.62 2.49
C LEU A 449 18.45 -5.33 3.77
N CYS A 450 18.44 -4.59 4.87
CA CYS A 450 18.15 -5.06 6.23
C CYS A 450 17.33 -3.98 6.96
N THR A 451 16.65 -4.36 8.06
CA THR A 451 15.98 -3.45 9.01
C THR A 451 16.76 -3.20 10.31
N ASP A 452 17.76 -4.02 10.63
CA ASP A 452 18.55 -3.96 11.87
C ASP A 452 20.00 -3.48 11.61
N ASP A 453 20.79 -3.33 12.69
CA ASP A 453 22.23 -3.07 12.66
C ASP A 453 22.93 -3.96 11.61
N LEU A 454 23.91 -3.39 10.90
CA LEU A 454 24.74 -4.17 9.98
C LEU A 454 25.32 -5.37 10.73
N PRO A 455 25.21 -6.60 10.20
CA PRO A 455 25.77 -7.76 10.86
C PRO A 455 27.25 -7.55 11.20
N ASP A 456 27.72 -7.98 12.38
CA ASP A 456 29.08 -7.71 12.90
C ASP A 456 30.24 -8.08 11.94
N TRP A 457 30.00 -8.98 10.99
CA TRP A 457 30.97 -9.39 9.97
C TRP A 457 31.11 -8.40 8.81
N CYS A 458 30.17 -7.45 8.69
CA CYS A 458 30.14 -6.40 7.70
C CYS A 458 30.93 -5.20 8.22
N ASN A 459 32.26 -5.24 8.06
CA ASN A 459 33.15 -4.17 8.52
C ASN A 459 33.17 -3.00 7.50
N PRO A 460 32.60 -1.82 7.80
CA PRO A 460 32.54 -0.70 6.84
C PRO A 460 33.93 -0.12 6.48
N GLY A 461 34.98 -0.52 7.21
CA GLY A 461 36.37 -0.11 6.99
C GLY A 461 37.31 -1.24 6.59
N GLY A 462 36.80 -2.43 6.25
CA GLY A 462 37.63 -3.53 5.74
C GLY A 462 37.69 -3.54 4.21
N ASP A 463 38.72 -4.20 3.66
CA ASP A 463 38.91 -4.51 2.21
C ASP A 463 37.81 -5.44 1.63
N THR A 464 36.54 -5.29 2.04
CA THR A 464 35.42 -5.76 1.24
C THR A 464 35.36 -4.84 0.04
N GLY A 465 35.86 -5.33 -1.11
CA GLY A 465 35.99 -4.56 -2.34
C GLY A 465 34.76 -3.72 -2.68
N GLU A 466 34.99 -2.67 -3.47
CA GLU A 466 34.17 -1.50 -3.85
C GLU A 466 32.70 -1.75 -4.32
N GLU A 467 32.12 -2.95 -4.13
CA GLU A 467 30.91 -3.43 -4.83
C GLU A 467 29.70 -3.76 -3.94
N LEU A 468 29.71 -3.42 -2.64
CA LEU A 468 28.55 -3.55 -1.75
C LEU A 468 27.99 -2.17 -1.38
N MET A 469 26.94 -1.75 -2.07
CA MET A 469 26.21 -0.52 -1.75
C MET A 469 25.07 -0.85 -0.78
N PHE A 470 25.11 -0.22 0.39
CA PHE A 470 24.09 -0.35 1.43
C PHE A 470 23.09 0.78 1.26
N VAL A 471 21.87 0.46 0.83
CA VAL A 471 20.81 1.46 0.61
C VAL A 471 20.05 1.76 1.92
N ALA A 472 20.41 1.10 3.02
CA ALA A 472 19.75 1.26 4.31
C ALA A 472 20.39 2.32 5.24
N ARG A 473 21.47 3.01 4.85
CA ARG A 473 21.96 4.18 5.61
C ARG A 473 21.32 5.47 5.09
N GLY A 474 20.30 5.99 5.80
CA GLY A 474 19.88 7.39 5.67
C GLY A 474 18.39 7.68 5.49
N LEU A 475 17.50 6.68 5.47
CA LEU A 475 16.04 6.90 5.42
C LEU A 475 15.43 6.84 6.83
N GLU A 476 15.60 7.89 7.63
CA GLU A 476 14.80 8.05 8.86
C GLU A 476 13.35 8.39 8.47
N HIS A 477 12.47 7.38 8.42
CA HIS A 477 11.03 7.66 8.34
C HIS A 477 10.33 7.23 9.62
N ARG A 478 10.12 8.21 10.53
CA ARG A 478 9.48 8.03 11.86
C ARG A 478 8.19 7.20 11.86
N TYR A 479 7.46 7.18 10.74
CA TYR A 479 6.19 6.45 10.60
C TYR A 479 6.35 4.94 10.38
N LEU A 480 7.46 4.47 9.79
CA LEU A 480 7.61 3.05 9.46
C LEU A 480 8.12 2.20 10.63
N GLY A 481 8.41 2.79 11.80
CA GLY A 481 8.91 2.03 12.97
C GLY A 481 10.26 1.36 12.77
N VAL A 482 10.78 1.36 11.55
CA VAL A 482 12.14 0.97 11.19
C VAL A 482 13.09 2.00 11.79
N ARG A 483 13.69 1.65 12.93
CA ARG A 483 14.99 2.21 13.29
C ARG A 483 16.01 1.43 12.48
N LEU A 484 16.72 2.12 11.59
CA LEU A 484 17.83 1.55 10.84
C LEU A 484 19.14 2.20 11.27
#